data_AF-A0A951HH06-F1
#
_entry.id   AF-A0A951HH06-F1
#
_cell.length_a   1.000
_cell.length_b   1.000
_cell.length_c   1.000
_cell.angle_alpha   90.00
_cell.angle_beta   90.00
_cell.angle_gamma   90.00
#
_symmetry.space_group_name_H-M   'P 1'
#
loop_
_entity.id
_entity.type
_entity.pdbx_description
1 polymer ?
#
loop_
_entity_poly.entity_id
_entity_poly.type
_entity_poly.pdbx_seq_one_letter_code
_entity_poly.pdbx_strand_id
1 'polypeptide(L)'
;MSRWLSGRFVPVALCLFLLATCSVAHAASFTYTGNATYGPDNNNNGACTAGLGGGDSSNWDDARNWGPPCAAAGVPGPDDDATINNGDTVVLGRDRSLTNFTLGSGTLIGGNTLSVSGTFTWTGGTIGDGTASVPTINVAAGAGQLNISGNADKVLNNGVLSNAGTGTWSGGGNIDVENSAAINNSGTFTVQTDASIV
;
A
#
# COMPACT_ATOMS: atom_id res chain seq x y z
N MET A 1 47.06 24.28 42.58
CA MET A 1 47.41 24.91 41.28
C MET A 1 46.33 24.51 40.29
N SER A 2 45.24 25.27 40.23
CA SER A 2 44.93 26.35 39.25
C SER A 2 44.01 25.77 38.17
N ARG A 3 42.76 26.20 37.92
CA ARG A 3 41.90 27.27 38.43
C ARG A 3 40.50 26.98 37.83
N TRP A 4 39.45 27.05 38.64
CA TRP A 4 38.04 27.21 38.22
C TRP A 4 37.67 28.69 38.25
N LEU A 5 36.86 29.17 37.30
CA LEU A 5 35.94 30.35 37.32
C LEU A 5 35.32 30.38 35.90
N SER A 6 34.05 30.70 35.61
CA SER A 6 32.95 31.29 36.38
C SER A 6 31.71 31.35 35.46
N GLY A 7 30.50 31.38 36.03
CA GLY A 7 29.42 32.20 35.45
C GLY A 7 28.03 31.58 35.49
N ARG A 8 27.16 32.21 36.29
CA ARG A 8 25.75 31.90 36.53
C ARG A 8 24.89 32.32 35.32
N PHE A 9 23.89 31.54 34.96
CA PHE A 9 22.77 31.99 34.13
C PHE A 9 21.44 31.69 34.84
N VAL A 10 20.76 32.76 35.25
CA VAL A 10 19.31 32.78 35.48
C VAL A 10 18.76 33.75 34.45
N PRO A 11 17.69 33.39 33.70
CA PRO A 11 16.83 34.43 33.17
C PRO A 11 15.36 34.18 33.47
N VAL A 12 14.72 35.17 34.08
CA VAL A 12 13.29 35.45 33.99
C VAL A 12 13.16 36.81 33.33
N ALA A 13 12.48 36.89 32.18
CA ALA A 13 11.56 37.96 31.76
C ALA A 13 11.31 37.97 30.24
N LEU A 14 10.13 37.46 29.88
CA LEU A 14 9.11 38.02 28.97
C LEU A 14 9.42 39.39 28.32
N CYS A 15 9.40 39.47 26.97
CA CYS A 15 8.48 40.29 26.15
C CYS A 15 8.91 40.38 24.66
N LEU A 16 7.90 40.35 23.76
CA LEU A 16 7.79 41.03 22.45
C LEU A 16 7.75 40.16 21.17
N PHE A 17 6.56 40.15 20.56
CA PHE A 17 6.19 39.65 19.23
C PHE A 17 6.71 40.57 18.11
N LEU A 18 7.43 40.05 17.09
CA LEU A 18 7.22 40.37 15.66
C LEU A 18 8.07 39.50 14.69
N LEU A 19 7.39 38.86 13.73
CA LEU A 19 7.76 38.49 12.34
C LEU A 19 9.10 37.77 11.99
N ALA A 20 8.93 36.50 11.60
CA ALA A 20 9.51 35.77 10.46
C ALA A 20 11.03 35.80 10.18
N THR A 21 11.70 34.67 10.45
CA THR A 21 12.73 34.10 9.57
C THR A 21 12.56 32.59 9.47
N CYS A 22 12.46 32.09 8.24
CA CYS A 22 12.57 30.69 7.87
C CYS A 22 13.98 30.16 8.23
N SER A 23 14.09 29.00 8.88
CA SER A 23 15.34 28.25 8.92
C SER A 23 15.06 26.73 8.95
N VAL A 24 15.52 26.06 7.91
CA VAL A 24 15.50 24.61 7.71
C VAL A 24 16.55 23.89 8.56
N ALA A 25 16.14 22.72 9.06
CA ALA A 25 16.88 21.50 9.35
C ALA A 25 18.11 21.53 10.30
N HIS A 26 18.00 20.72 11.37
CA HIS A 26 19.10 19.82 11.72
C HIS A 26 18.51 18.46 12.12
N ALA A 27 18.64 17.48 11.23
CA ALA A 27 18.40 16.08 11.52
C ALA A 27 19.46 15.64 12.55
N ALA A 28 19.03 15.16 13.71
CA ALA A 28 19.92 14.46 14.62
C ALA A 28 20.17 13.05 14.06
N SER A 29 21.41 12.78 13.63
CA SER A 29 21.83 11.42 13.30
C SER A 29 22.10 10.66 14.59
N PHE A 30 21.31 9.63 14.86
CA PHE A 30 21.56 8.68 15.93
C PHE A 30 22.50 7.60 15.38
N THR A 31 23.69 7.42 15.96
CA THR A 31 24.60 6.33 15.61
C THR A 31 24.30 5.14 16.53
N TYR A 32 23.77 4.06 15.96
CA TYR A 32 23.62 2.79 16.67
C TYR A 32 24.81 1.87 16.34
N THR A 33 25.66 1.59 17.34
CA THR A 33 26.73 0.59 17.25
C THR A 33 26.28 -0.69 17.94
N GLY A 34 25.53 -1.53 17.23
CA GLY A 34 25.11 -2.83 17.72
C GLY A 34 24.73 -3.75 16.57
N ASN A 35 25.32 -4.94 16.55
CA ASN A 35 25.06 -5.99 15.56
C ASN A 35 23.61 -6.45 15.63
N ALA A 36 22.76 -5.88 14.78
CA ALA A 36 21.46 -6.42 14.40
C ALA A 36 21.45 -6.50 12.87
N THR A 37 21.17 -7.67 12.33
CA THR A 37 20.72 -7.83 10.94
C THR A 37 19.36 -7.16 10.79
N TYR A 38 19.40 -5.84 10.68
CA TYR A 38 18.33 -4.98 10.19
C TYR A 38 18.81 -4.53 8.81
N GLY A 39 18.19 -5.05 7.75
CA GLY A 39 18.39 -4.52 6.40
C GLY A 39 17.95 -3.06 6.37
N PRO A 40 18.48 -2.22 5.46
CA PRO A 40 18.20 -0.78 5.49
C PRO A 40 16.73 -0.50 5.18
N ASP A 41 15.88 -0.43 6.20
CA ASP A 41 14.58 0.26 6.10
C ASP A 41 14.86 1.76 6.24
N ASN A 42 14.90 2.49 5.12
CA ASN A 42 15.07 3.95 5.08
C ASN A 42 13.73 4.65 4.82
N ASN A 43 12.95 4.74 5.90
CA ASN A 43 11.76 5.57 5.94
C ASN A 43 12.01 7.00 5.40
N ASN A 44 10.97 7.52 4.73
CA ASN A 44 10.58 8.93 4.61
C ASN A 44 10.63 9.55 3.19
N ASN A 45 9.41 9.75 2.64
CA ASN A 45 9.01 10.61 1.52
C ASN A 45 8.83 9.95 0.13
N GLY A 46 7.68 9.32 -0.09
CA GLY A 46 7.08 9.15 -1.41
C GLY A 46 6.67 7.72 -1.70
N ALA A 47 5.36 7.51 -1.82
CA ALA A 47 4.72 6.33 -2.37
C ALA A 47 5.62 5.59 -3.39
N CYS A 48 5.98 4.34 -3.11
CA CYS A 48 6.68 3.53 -4.08
C CYS A 48 5.68 2.91 -5.05
N THR A 49 5.67 3.31 -6.32
CA THR A 49 4.89 2.59 -7.34
C THR A 49 5.66 1.36 -7.76
N ALA A 50 5.44 0.28 -7.03
CA ALA A 50 6.06 -1.00 -7.29
C ALA A 50 5.35 -1.68 -8.46
N GLY A 51 5.84 -1.49 -9.70
CA GLY A 51 5.42 -2.30 -10.84
C GLY A 51 6.21 -3.60 -10.87
N LEU A 52 5.53 -4.75 -11.05
CA LEU A 52 6.19 -6.02 -11.28
C LEU A 52 7.13 -5.90 -12.49
N GLY A 53 8.41 -6.19 -12.28
CA GLY A 53 9.42 -6.07 -13.32
C GLY A 53 10.78 -6.57 -12.87
N GLY A 54 11.03 -7.88 -13.02
CA GLY A 54 12.38 -8.44 -13.14
C GLY A 54 12.77 -9.60 -12.23
N GLY A 55 11.90 -10.05 -11.31
CA GLY A 55 12.18 -11.23 -10.47
C GLY A 55 11.56 -12.52 -11.02
N ASP A 56 12.25 -13.63 -10.79
CA ASP A 56 11.98 -14.99 -11.30
C ASP A 56 10.96 -15.77 -10.45
N SER A 57 10.38 -15.15 -9.42
CA SER A 57 9.43 -15.79 -8.54
C SER A 57 8.14 -15.00 -8.54
N SER A 58 7.01 -15.64 -8.79
CA SER A 58 5.67 -15.07 -8.66
C SER A 58 5.35 -14.67 -7.21
N ASN A 59 6.31 -14.44 -6.30
CA ASN A 59 6.10 -14.23 -4.88
C ASN A 59 6.08 -12.74 -4.51
N TRP A 60 5.02 -12.28 -3.84
CA TRP A 60 4.94 -10.91 -3.29
C TRP A 60 6.14 -10.56 -2.40
N ASP A 61 6.66 -11.53 -1.64
CA ASP A 61 7.71 -11.33 -0.65
C ASP A 61 9.13 -11.26 -1.25
N ASP A 62 9.27 -11.36 -2.57
CA ASP A 62 10.55 -11.18 -3.25
C ASP A 62 10.77 -9.71 -3.60
N ALA A 63 11.68 -9.05 -2.89
CA ALA A 63 12.02 -7.63 -3.11
C ALA A 63 12.46 -7.34 -4.56
N ARG A 64 12.97 -8.36 -5.30
CA ARG A 64 13.37 -8.20 -6.71
C ARG A 64 12.19 -7.98 -7.65
N ASN A 65 10.97 -8.28 -7.22
CA ASN A 65 9.75 -8.06 -8.00
C ASN A 65 9.28 -6.62 -8.03
N TRP A 66 9.80 -5.78 -7.13
CA TRP A 66 9.29 -4.44 -6.91
C TRP A 66 10.30 -3.42 -7.45
N GLY A 67 9.92 -2.69 -8.51
CA GLY A 67 10.79 -1.69 -9.16
C GLY A 67 11.16 -0.49 -8.27
N PRO A 68 12.14 0.35 -8.61
CA PRO A 68 12.44 1.54 -7.81
C PRO A 68 11.21 2.48 -7.71
N PRO A 69 10.95 3.10 -6.55
CA PRO A 69 11.87 3.26 -5.42
C PRO A 69 11.93 2.07 -4.42
N CYS A 70 11.09 1.04 -4.56
CA CYS A 70 11.13 -0.16 -3.71
C CYS A 70 12.18 -1.21 -4.12
N ALA A 71 12.69 -1.19 -5.35
CA ALA A 71 13.86 -2.02 -5.74
C ALA A 71 15.11 -1.73 -4.91
N ALA A 72 15.19 -0.55 -4.30
CA ALA A 72 16.24 -0.17 -3.35
C ALA A 72 15.77 -0.23 -1.87
N ALA A 73 14.47 -0.43 -1.61
CA ALA A 73 13.83 -0.26 -0.30
C ALA A 73 13.00 -1.48 0.20
N GLY A 74 12.92 -2.59 -0.54
CA GLY A 74 12.32 -3.84 -0.06
C GLY A 74 10.89 -4.12 -0.54
N VAL A 75 10.26 -5.12 0.07
CA VAL A 75 8.87 -5.54 -0.23
C VAL A 75 7.89 -4.47 0.30
N PRO A 76 6.86 -4.06 -0.46
CA PRO A 76 5.87 -3.08 -0.02
C PRO A 76 5.25 -3.43 1.35
N GLY A 77 5.26 -2.44 2.25
CA GLY A 77 4.72 -2.50 3.61
C GLY A 77 3.52 -1.56 3.85
N PRO A 78 3.08 -1.38 5.11
CA PRO A 78 1.84 -0.70 5.46
C PRO A 78 1.68 0.73 4.92
N ASP A 79 2.79 1.47 4.82
CA ASP A 79 2.81 2.86 4.38
C ASP A 79 3.12 3.02 2.88
N ASP A 80 3.22 1.90 2.16
CA ASP A 80 3.60 1.85 0.76
C ASP A 80 2.40 1.70 -0.18
N ASP A 81 2.66 1.97 -1.46
CA ASP A 81 1.75 1.64 -2.54
C ASP A 81 2.26 0.40 -3.29
N ALA A 82 1.37 -0.35 -3.93
CA ALA A 82 1.78 -1.44 -4.82
C ALA A 82 0.92 -1.49 -6.09
N THR A 83 1.54 -1.86 -7.21
CA THR A 83 0.87 -1.92 -8.52
C THR A 83 1.17 -3.21 -9.25
N ILE A 84 0.14 -3.99 -9.53
CA ILE A 84 0.20 -5.14 -10.44
C ILE A 84 -0.46 -4.72 -11.75
N ASN A 85 0.34 -4.54 -12.80
CA ASN A 85 -0.19 -4.08 -14.10
C ASN A 85 0.64 -4.55 -15.31
N ASN A 86 1.29 -5.70 -15.21
CA ASN A 86 2.13 -6.24 -16.29
C ASN A 86 1.67 -7.61 -16.80
N GLY A 87 0.51 -8.10 -16.34
CA GLY A 87 -0.04 -9.41 -16.73
C GLY A 87 0.47 -10.61 -15.93
N ASP A 88 1.42 -10.42 -15.00
CA ASP A 88 2.00 -11.53 -14.23
C ASP A 88 1.07 -12.05 -13.12
N THR A 89 1.35 -13.27 -12.67
CA THR A 89 0.75 -13.86 -11.47
C THR A 89 1.61 -13.57 -10.24
N VAL A 90 0.99 -13.03 -9.20
CA VAL A 90 1.60 -12.78 -7.88
C VAL A 90 0.90 -13.59 -6.80
N VAL A 91 1.69 -14.34 -6.05
CA VAL A 91 1.34 -15.13 -4.89
C VAL A 91 1.54 -14.27 -3.66
N LEU A 92 0.45 -13.99 -2.96
CA LEU A 92 0.45 -13.41 -1.63
C LEU A 92 0.76 -14.51 -0.61
N GLY A 93 2.04 -14.68 -0.28
CA GLY A 93 2.54 -15.78 0.57
C GLY A 93 2.16 -15.67 2.05
N ARG A 94 1.77 -14.47 2.51
CA ARG A 94 1.34 -14.15 3.88
C ARG A 94 0.45 -12.91 3.87
N ASP A 95 -0.20 -12.62 4.99
CA ASP A 95 -0.96 -11.37 5.14
C ASP A 95 -0.07 -10.14 4.96
N ARG A 96 -0.60 -9.14 4.25
CA ARG A 96 0.08 -7.87 3.95
C ARG A 96 -0.87 -6.70 4.12
N SER A 97 -0.29 -5.51 4.29
CA SER A 97 -1.02 -4.24 4.36
C SER A 97 -0.30 -3.19 3.55
N LEU A 98 -1.06 -2.29 2.94
CA LEU A 98 -0.59 -1.17 2.11
C LEU A 98 -1.43 0.09 2.36
N THR A 99 -0.91 1.22 1.91
CA THR A 99 -1.68 2.46 1.77
C THR A 99 -2.56 2.38 0.54
N ASN A 100 -1.98 2.31 -0.68
CA ASN A 100 -2.76 2.14 -1.90
C ASN A 100 -2.38 0.86 -2.65
N PHE A 101 -3.35 0.28 -3.34
CA PHE A 101 -3.13 -0.87 -4.21
C PHE A 101 -3.76 -0.61 -5.57
N THR A 102 -3.04 -0.94 -6.64
CA THR A 102 -3.57 -0.91 -8.00
C THR A 102 -3.43 -2.29 -8.62
N LEU A 103 -4.56 -2.87 -9.04
CA LEU A 103 -4.59 -4.06 -9.89
C LEU A 103 -5.16 -3.65 -11.24
N GLY A 104 -4.30 -3.59 -12.26
CA GLY A 104 -4.69 -3.18 -13.60
C GLY A 104 -4.69 -4.31 -14.62
N SER A 105 -3.89 -5.35 -14.39
CA SER A 105 -3.82 -6.58 -15.18
C SER A 105 -3.08 -7.64 -14.35
N GLY A 106 -2.99 -8.87 -14.85
CA GLY A 106 -2.36 -9.98 -14.11
C GLY A 106 -3.28 -10.60 -13.07
N THR A 107 -2.69 -11.41 -12.18
CA THR A 107 -3.46 -12.25 -11.24
C THR A 107 -2.85 -12.17 -9.84
N LEU A 108 -3.64 -11.83 -8.82
CA LEU A 108 -3.26 -11.98 -7.41
C LEU A 108 -3.84 -13.29 -6.85
N ILE A 109 -2.98 -14.20 -6.39
CA ILE A 109 -3.33 -15.51 -5.83
C ILE A 109 -2.75 -15.72 -4.43
N GLY A 110 -3.01 -16.88 -3.83
CA GLY A 110 -2.58 -17.23 -2.46
C GLY A 110 -3.73 -17.13 -1.46
N GLY A 111 -3.64 -17.83 -0.34
CA GLY A 111 -4.74 -17.94 0.64
C GLY A 111 -4.75 -16.88 1.74
N ASN A 112 -4.13 -15.72 1.50
CA ASN A 112 -3.88 -14.70 2.53
C ASN A 112 -4.64 -13.40 2.25
N THR A 113 -4.59 -12.47 3.20
CA THR A 113 -5.28 -11.18 3.14
C THR A 113 -4.35 -10.02 2.79
N LEU A 114 -4.75 -9.21 1.82
CA LEU A 114 -4.16 -7.90 1.52
C LEU A 114 -5.08 -6.79 2.07
N SER A 115 -4.62 -6.07 3.08
CA SER A 115 -5.35 -4.93 3.67
C SER A 115 -4.94 -3.62 3.02
N VAL A 116 -5.90 -2.85 2.53
CA VAL A 116 -5.67 -1.54 1.88
C VAL A 116 -6.32 -0.46 2.73
N SER A 117 -5.50 0.42 3.30
CA SER A 117 -5.97 1.47 4.21
C SER A 117 -6.44 2.74 3.50
N GLY A 118 -5.90 3.01 2.32
CA GLY A 118 -6.29 4.08 1.40
C GLY A 118 -7.06 3.53 0.20
N THR A 119 -6.55 3.74 -1.01
CA THR A 119 -7.30 3.42 -2.25
C THR A 119 -6.91 2.07 -2.82
N PHE A 120 -7.89 1.19 -3.02
CA PHE A 120 -7.78 0.08 -3.96
C PHE A 120 -8.36 0.49 -5.32
N THR A 121 -7.52 0.59 -6.34
CA THR A 121 -7.90 0.84 -7.73
C THR A 121 -7.88 -0.46 -8.52
N TRP A 122 -9.03 -0.88 -9.04
CA TRP A 122 -9.17 -2.09 -9.84
C TRP A 122 -9.60 -1.76 -11.27
N THR A 123 -8.64 -1.78 -12.20
CA THR A 123 -8.89 -1.43 -13.62
C THR A 123 -8.92 -2.64 -14.55
N GLY A 124 -8.51 -3.82 -14.06
CA GLY A 124 -8.55 -5.09 -14.77
C GLY A 124 -7.80 -6.17 -13.98
N GLY A 125 -7.70 -7.38 -14.55
CA GLY A 125 -6.99 -8.50 -13.93
C GLY A 125 -7.86 -9.34 -13.00
N THR A 126 -7.22 -10.31 -12.35
CA THR A 126 -7.89 -11.40 -11.63
C THR A 126 -7.45 -11.46 -10.17
N ILE A 127 -8.39 -11.71 -9.26
CA ILE A 127 -8.12 -12.04 -7.86
C ILE A 127 -8.59 -13.48 -7.63
N GLY A 128 -7.63 -14.36 -7.35
CA GLY A 128 -7.82 -15.80 -7.23
C GLY A 128 -7.57 -16.56 -8.53
N ASP A 129 -7.54 -17.89 -8.43
CA ASP A 129 -7.26 -18.81 -9.53
C ASP A 129 -8.24 -20.00 -9.56
N GLY A 130 -9.33 -19.92 -8.78
CA GLY A 130 -10.32 -20.99 -8.68
C GLY A 130 -9.87 -22.22 -7.90
N THR A 131 -8.68 -22.19 -7.30
CA THR A 131 -8.17 -23.28 -6.44
C THR A 131 -8.60 -23.11 -4.99
N ALA A 132 -8.23 -24.04 -4.10
CA ALA A 132 -8.63 -23.99 -2.69
C ALA A 132 -8.08 -22.78 -1.90
N SER A 133 -7.08 -22.07 -2.43
CA SER A 133 -6.53 -20.87 -1.79
C SER A 133 -7.40 -19.66 -2.12
N VAL A 134 -7.90 -18.98 -1.09
CA VAL A 134 -8.82 -17.85 -1.23
C VAL A 134 -8.09 -16.54 -0.91
N PRO A 135 -7.58 -15.80 -1.92
CA PRO A 135 -7.03 -14.48 -1.67
C PRO A 135 -8.14 -13.52 -1.26
N THR A 136 -7.88 -12.74 -0.21
CA THR A 136 -8.82 -11.72 0.27
C THR A 136 -8.21 -10.33 0.14
N ILE A 137 -8.90 -9.39 -0.51
CA ILE A 137 -8.56 -7.96 -0.45
C ILE A 137 -9.55 -7.27 0.47
N ASN A 138 -9.05 -6.57 1.48
CA ASN A 138 -9.86 -5.83 2.44
C ASN A 138 -9.60 -4.33 2.31
N VAL A 139 -10.59 -3.56 1.86
CA VAL A 139 -10.56 -2.10 1.83
C VAL A 139 -11.11 -1.58 3.15
N ALA A 140 -10.27 -0.84 3.89
CA ALA A 140 -10.56 -0.39 5.24
C ALA A 140 -11.76 0.59 5.30
N ALA A 141 -12.41 0.67 6.46
CA ALA A 141 -13.41 1.71 6.73
C ALA A 141 -12.77 3.10 6.88
N GLY A 142 -13.59 4.15 6.82
CA GLY A 142 -13.13 5.52 6.99
C GLY A 142 -12.50 6.08 5.71
N ALA A 143 -11.17 6.12 5.64
CA ALA A 143 -10.44 6.68 4.51
C ALA A 143 -10.30 5.72 3.31
N GLY A 144 -10.67 4.44 3.49
CA GLY A 144 -10.53 3.45 2.44
C GLY A 144 -11.48 3.68 1.28
N GLN A 145 -10.96 3.56 0.05
CA GLN A 145 -11.69 3.75 -1.19
C GLN A 145 -11.55 2.53 -2.10
N LEU A 146 -12.64 2.07 -2.70
CA LEU A 146 -12.63 1.06 -3.75
C LEU A 146 -13.04 1.72 -5.08
N ASN A 147 -12.09 1.86 -6.00
CA ASN A 147 -12.31 2.48 -7.31
C ASN A 147 -12.24 1.44 -8.42
N ILE A 148 -13.40 1.01 -8.91
CA ILE A 148 -13.51 0.08 -10.05
C ILE A 148 -13.76 0.90 -11.31
N SER A 149 -12.80 0.89 -12.23
CA SER A 149 -12.83 1.76 -13.43
C SER A 149 -12.20 1.08 -14.66
N GLY A 150 -12.17 1.74 -15.81
CA GLY A 150 -11.63 1.16 -17.06
C GLY A 150 -12.55 0.14 -17.74
N ASN A 151 -12.18 -0.23 -18.97
CA ASN A 151 -13.00 -1.06 -19.87
C ASN A 151 -12.69 -2.57 -19.81
N ALA A 152 -11.54 -2.96 -19.25
CA ALA A 152 -11.23 -4.38 -19.07
C ALA A 152 -12.14 -4.99 -18.00
N ASP A 153 -12.49 -6.26 -18.17
CA ASP A 153 -13.23 -7.01 -17.17
C ASP A 153 -12.37 -7.29 -15.93
N LYS A 154 -13.04 -7.41 -14.79
CA LYS A 154 -12.44 -7.62 -13.47
C LYS A 154 -12.91 -8.98 -13.00
N VAL A 155 -11.98 -9.89 -12.74
CA VAL A 155 -12.34 -11.27 -12.41
C VAL A 155 -12.07 -11.54 -10.93
N LEU A 156 -13.09 -11.95 -10.18
CA LEU A 156 -12.91 -12.66 -8.92
C LEU A 156 -13.08 -14.15 -9.19
N ASN A 157 -12.04 -14.95 -8.98
CA ASN A 157 -12.09 -16.39 -9.23
C ASN A 157 -11.72 -17.16 -7.96
N ASN A 158 -12.74 -17.53 -7.17
CA ASN A 158 -12.59 -17.97 -5.78
C ASN A 158 -11.80 -16.98 -4.89
N GLY A 159 -11.85 -15.69 -5.24
CA GLY A 159 -11.29 -14.59 -4.44
C GLY A 159 -12.39 -13.86 -3.65
N VAL A 160 -11.97 -13.16 -2.60
CA VAL A 160 -12.88 -12.34 -1.78
C VAL A 160 -12.46 -10.87 -1.85
N LEU A 161 -13.40 -10.01 -2.24
CA LEU A 161 -13.26 -8.56 -2.12
C LEU A 161 -14.15 -8.06 -0.99
N SER A 162 -13.56 -7.56 0.08
CA SER A 162 -14.29 -6.95 1.20
C SER A 162 -14.11 -5.44 1.20
N ASN A 163 -15.19 -4.69 1.06
CA ASN A 163 -15.21 -3.24 1.12
C ASN A 163 -15.92 -2.75 2.40
N ALA A 164 -15.17 -2.15 3.32
CA ALA A 164 -15.71 -1.42 4.46
C ALA A 164 -15.67 0.11 4.27
N GLY A 165 -15.03 0.59 3.20
CA GLY A 165 -14.88 1.99 2.85
C GLY A 165 -15.91 2.49 1.84
N THR A 166 -15.52 3.48 1.02
CA THR A 166 -16.38 4.02 -0.05
C THR A 166 -16.02 3.38 -1.38
N GLY A 167 -16.96 2.61 -1.94
CA GLY A 167 -16.81 1.98 -3.24
C GLY A 167 -17.53 2.73 -4.36
N THR A 168 -16.86 2.89 -5.50
CA THR A 168 -17.43 3.43 -6.74
C THR A 168 -17.03 2.54 -7.91
N TRP A 169 -18.02 2.15 -8.72
CA TRP A 169 -17.82 1.46 -9.99
C TRP A 169 -18.32 2.32 -11.14
N SER A 170 -17.40 2.85 -11.94
CA SER A 170 -17.68 3.73 -13.07
C SER A 170 -17.10 3.22 -14.40
N GLY A 171 -16.35 2.11 -14.38
CA GLY A 171 -15.79 1.49 -15.57
C GLY A 171 -16.81 0.73 -16.42
N GLY A 172 -16.53 0.60 -17.72
CA GLY A 172 -17.39 -0.13 -18.66
C GLY A 172 -17.17 -1.64 -18.72
N GLY A 173 -16.10 -2.16 -18.09
CA GLY A 173 -15.86 -3.60 -17.99
C GLY A 173 -16.68 -4.25 -16.87
N ASN A 174 -17.06 -5.50 -17.07
CA ASN A 174 -17.84 -6.31 -16.14
C ASN A 174 -17.02 -6.68 -14.89
N ILE A 175 -17.73 -7.15 -13.87
CA ILE A 175 -17.13 -7.87 -12.74
C ILE A 175 -17.59 -9.33 -12.85
N ASP A 176 -16.69 -10.21 -13.21
CA ASP A 176 -16.96 -11.64 -13.35
C ASP A 176 -16.70 -12.33 -12.00
N VAL A 177 -17.71 -12.98 -11.44
CA VAL A 177 -17.65 -13.62 -10.12
C VAL A 177 -17.72 -15.14 -10.30
N GLU A 178 -16.57 -15.78 -10.24
CA GLU A 178 -16.38 -17.20 -10.53
C GLU A 178 -16.06 -18.00 -9.26
N ASN A 179 -16.35 -19.31 -9.30
CA ASN A 179 -15.88 -20.31 -8.34
C ASN A 179 -16.07 -19.92 -6.86
N SER A 180 -17.29 -19.61 -6.45
CA SER A 180 -17.62 -19.21 -5.06
C SER A 180 -16.92 -17.94 -4.56
N ALA A 181 -16.43 -17.10 -5.48
CA ALA A 181 -15.97 -15.76 -5.15
C ALA A 181 -17.07 -14.93 -4.46
N ALA A 182 -16.64 -13.95 -3.66
CA ALA A 182 -17.55 -13.11 -2.90
C ALA A 182 -17.12 -11.63 -2.94
N ILE A 183 -18.13 -10.76 -3.06
CA ILE A 183 -18.01 -9.33 -2.81
C ILE A 183 -18.79 -9.02 -1.54
N ASN A 184 -18.08 -8.68 -0.47
CA ASN A 184 -18.67 -8.29 0.81
C ASN A 184 -18.61 -6.78 0.95
N ASN A 185 -19.76 -6.11 1.03
CA ASN A 185 -19.81 -4.67 1.24
C ASN A 185 -20.45 -4.33 2.59
N SER A 186 -19.67 -3.73 3.47
CA SER A 186 -20.13 -3.16 4.76
C SER A 186 -20.04 -1.62 4.81
N GLY A 187 -19.38 -1.01 3.83
CA GLY A 187 -19.38 0.43 3.59
C GLY A 187 -20.42 0.85 2.53
N THR A 188 -20.05 1.78 1.65
CA THR A 188 -20.91 2.20 0.53
C THR A 188 -20.41 1.59 -0.78
N PHE A 189 -21.33 1.32 -1.72
CA PHE A 189 -20.97 0.87 -3.07
C PHE A 189 -21.89 1.55 -4.09
N THR A 190 -21.34 2.49 -4.85
CA THR A 190 -22.07 3.28 -5.85
C THR A 190 -21.75 2.77 -7.25
N VAL A 191 -22.78 2.36 -7.99
CA VAL A 191 -22.65 1.91 -9.38
C VAL A 191 -23.05 3.05 -10.33
N GLN A 192 -22.17 3.39 -11.27
CA GLN A 192 -22.32 4.50 -12.22
C GLN A 192 -22.07 4.04 -13.67
N THR A 193 -22.37 2.77 -13.93
CA THR A 193 -22.13 2.10 -15.21
C THR A 193 -23.29 1.16 -15.53
N ASP A 194 -23.45 0.83 -16.81
CA ASP A 194 -24.41 -0.16 -17.29
C ASP A 194 -23.77 -1.58 -17.39
N ALA A 195 -22.51 -1.72 -16.98
CA ALA A 195 -21.81 -3.00 -16.93
C ALA A 195 -22.44 -3.96 -15.91
N SER A 196 -22.20 -5.26 -16.08
CA SER A 196 -22.85 -6.32 -15.30
C SER A 196 -21.89 -6.98 -14.33
N ILE A 197 -22.45 -7.44 -13.21
CA ILE A 197 -21.82 -8.49 -12.39
C ILE A 197 -22.30 -9.81 -12.98
N VAL A 198 -21.37 -10.64 -13.44
CA VAL A 198 -21.66 -11.87 -14.21
C VAL A 198 -21.27 -13.10 -13.41
#